data_AF-A0ABD6DVX1-F1
#
_entry.id   AF-A0ABD6DVX1-F1
#
_cell.length_a   1.000
_cell.length_b   1.000
_cell.length_c   1.000
_cell.angle_alpha   90.00
_cell.angle_beta   90.00
_cell.angle_gamma   90.00
#
_symmetry.space_group_name_H-M   'P 1'
#
loop_
_entity.id
_entity.type
_entity.pdbx_description
1 polymer ?
#
loop_
_entity_poly.entity_id
_entity_poly.type
_entity_poly.pdbx_seq_one_letter_code
_entity_poly.pdbx_strand_id
1 'polypeptide(L)'
;MDSPPRDDSTADDGDSESSDRDDSESPDHGDPESLDPGGGPDGSSDDSGVPTEEFDPSTSRSETAETGTTEPESGGPATAASPTAGTGPATGETDTKGGDFDDPIGDLLPRASVDSRWWYWIAAIPLYVALGGLLAVLFIGAFLFDLFLTGGIVTIFGAFVVVPIVGLLGLVLSVMYPIATYVDARAIAESDASWSPDPLVWGLAALATEVLSAFTLSIVLALYYLYKRHVAVGTP
;
A
#
# COMPACT_ATOMS: atom_id res chain seq x y z
N MET A 1 53.10 25.03 -42.53
CA MET A 1 53.18 23.68 -41.94
C MET A 1 52.84 23.87 -40.48
N ASP A 2 51.53 23.93 -40.22
CA ASP A 2 50.96 24.30 -38.95
C ASP A 2 50.86 23.06 -38.07
N SER A 3 51.37 23.17 -36.85
CA SER A 3 51.32 22.11 -35.85
C SER A 3 49.92 22.07 -35.22
N PRO A 4 49.33 20.88 -34.99
CA PRO A 4 48.06 20.77 -34.29
C PRO A 4 48.22 21.03 -32.79
N PRO A 5 47.20 21.60 -32.11
CA PRO A 5 47.20 21.74 -30.66
C PRO A 5 47.00 20.38 -29.96
N ARG A 6 47.66 20.26 -28.81
CA ARG A 6 47.68 19.07 -27.94
C ARG A 6 46.43 19.03 -27.04
N ASP A 7 45.92 17.83 -26.83
CA ASP A 7 44.86 17.51 -25.88
C ASP A 7 45.36 17.68 -24.44
N ASP A 8 44.69 18.55 -23.67
CA ASP A 8 44.84 18.61 -22.21
C ASP A 8 43.90 17.59 -21.56
N SER A 9 44.51 16.53 -21.03
CA SER A 9 43.87 15.52 -20.19
C SER A 9 44.08 15.92 -18.73
N THR A 10 43.08 16.52 -18.09
CA THR A 10 43.11 16.76 -16.64
C THR A 10 42.50 15.55 -15.95
N ALA A 11 43.38 14.69 -15.44
CA ALA A 11 43.09 13.76 -14.37
C ALA A 11 42.79 14.57 -13.10
N ASP A 12 41.67 14.27 -12.45
CA ASP A 12 41.37 14.75 -11.10
C ASP A 12 41.32 13.51 -10.19
N ASP A 13 42.39 13.35 -9.43
CA ASP A 13 42.56 12.40 -8.36
C ASP A 13 41.84 12.95 -7.12
N GLY A 14 40.78 12.28 -6.69
CA GLY A 14 40.00 12.64 -5.50
C GLY A 14 40.14 11.58 -4.42
N ASP A 15 40.80 11.98 -3.35
CA ASP A 15 41.40 11.21 -2.29
C ASP A 15 40.47 10.33 -1.42
N SER A 16 41.12 9.26 -0.95
CA SER A 16 40.85 8.41 0.19
C SER A 16 40.37 9.14 1.46
N GLU A 17 39.20 8.76 1.98
CA GLU A 17 38.90 8.90 3.42
C GLU A 17 38.75 7.51 4.06
N SER A 18 39.85 7.11 4.70
CA SER A 18 39.90 6.11 5.75
C SER A 18 39.12 6.63 6.97
N SER A 19 38.11 5.91 7.42
CA SER A 19 37.54 6.08 8.76
C SER A 19 37.54 4.74 9.47
N ASP A 20 38.60 4.56 10.25
CA ASP A 20 38.68 3.67 11.39
C ASP A 20 37.43 3.83 12.27
N ARG A 21 36.74 2.72 12.56
CA ARG A 21 35.84 2.62 13.72
C ARG A 21 36.02 1.28 14.40
N ASP A 22 36.89 1.34 15.41
CA ASP A 22 36.79 0.76 16.74
C ASP A 22 36.16 -0.64 16.86
N ASP A 23 37.08 -1.60 16.94
CA ASP A 23 36.98 -2.75 17.83
C ASP A 23 36.67 -2.29 19.26
N SER A 24 35.59 -2.81 19.84
CA SER A 24 35.41 -2.85 21.30
C SER A 24 34.77 -4.17 21.68
N GLU A 25 35.63 -5.04 22.20
CA GLU A 25 35.33 -6.27 22.92
C GLU A 25 34.33 -6.08 24.08
N SER A 26 33.37 -7.01 24.14
CA SER A 26 32.90 -7.81 25.30
C SER A 26 32.45 -7.11 26.61
N PRO A 27 31.32 -7.55 27.23
CA PRO A 27 31.40 -8.78 28.03
C PRO A 27 30.21 -9.76 27.93
N ASP A 28 30.62 -11.02 27.83
CA ASP A 28 30.05 -12.21 28.46
C ASP A 28 29.36 -11.95 29.81
N HIS A 29 28.06 -12.21 29.87
CA HIS A 29 27.35 -12.52 31.11
C HIS A 29 26.41 -13.71 30.86
N GLY A 30 26.94 -14.90 31.11
CA GLY A 30 26.10 -16.02 31.50
C GLY A 30 25.44 -15.77 32.84
N ASP A 31 24.15 -16.09 32.93
CA ASP A 31 23.57 -16.66 34.14
C ASP A 31 22.62 -17.81 33.76
N PRO A 32 22.81 -19.01 34.35
CA PRO A 32 22.01 -20.20 34.10
C PRO A 32 20.90 -20.41 35.17
N GLU A 33 19.92 -21.22 34.79
CA GLU A 33 19.02 -22.03 35.65
C GLU A 33 17.95 -21.34 36.53
N SER A 34 16.69 -21.61 36.19
CA SER A 34 15.66 -22.19 37.10
C SER A 34 14.43 -22.56 36.25
N LEU A 35 14.28 -23.81 35.82
CA LEU A 35 13.47 -24.82 36.53
C LEU A 35 12.10 -24.31 37.00
N ASP A 36 11.09 -24.46 36.15
CA ASP A 36 9.72 -24.66 36.60
C ASP A 36 9.11 -25.91 35.94
N PRO A 37 9.13 -27.08 36.63
CA PRO A 37 8.41 -28.25 36.21
C PRO A 37 7.18 -28.47 37.12
N GLY A 38 5.99 -28.41 36.54
CA GLY A 38 4.94 -29.35 36.91
C GLY A 38 3.55 -28.80 37.26
N GLY A 39 2.56 -29.42 36.63
CA GLY A 39 1.16 -29.51 37.09
C GLY A 39 0.20 -28.77 36.15
N GLY A 40 -0.74 -29.39 35.46
CA GLY A 40 -1.20 -30.77 35.40
C GLY A 40 -2.37 -30.84 34.38
N PRO A 41 -2.82 -32.04 33.97
CA PRO A 41 -3.91 -32.20 33.02
C PRO A 41 -5.23 -32.54 33.74
N ASP A 42 -6.18 -31.62 33.73
CA ASP A 42 -7.60 -31.87 34.03
C ASP A 42 -8.38 -31.13 32.93
N GLY A 43 -9.25 -31.71 32.10
CA GLY A 43 -10.18 -32.78 32.37
C GLY A 43 -11.58 -32.19 32.59
N SER A 44 -12.26 -31.78 31.51
CA SER A 44 -13.72 -31.52 31.43
C SER A 44 -14.06 -31.34 29.94
N SER A 45 -14.58 -32.33 29.20
CA SER A 45 -15.95 -32.90 29.25
C SER A 45 -17.04 -31.86 29.00
N ASP A 46 -17.67 -32.00 27.83
CA ASP A 46 -19.07 -31.72 27.52
C ASP A 46 -19.69 -30.42 28.05
N ASP A 47 -20.01 -29.50 27.12
CA ASP A 47 -21.38 -28.97 27.12
C ASP A 47 -21.89 -28.69 25.71
N SER A 48 -22.90 -29.46 25.36
CA SER A 48 -23.76 -29.26 24.19
C SER A 48 -24.92 -28.37 24.63
N GLY A 49 -24.96 -27.12 24.17
CA GLY A 49 -26.00 -26.20 24.60
C GLY A 49 -26.24 -25.03 23.65
N VAL A 50 -26.79 -25.33 22.47
CA VAL A 50 -27.56 -24.35 21.70
C VAL A 50 -28.89 -24.14 22.42
N PRO A 51 -29.25 -22.91 22.82
CA PRO A 51 -30.47 -22.34 22.27
C PRO A 51 -30.44 -20.82 22.02
N THR A 52 -30.91 -20.45 20.84
CA THR A 52 -31.84 -19.35 20.57
C THR A 52 -31.42 -17.93 20.99
N GLU A 53 -30.70 -17.23 20.11
CA GLU A 53 -30.74 -15.76 20.13
C GLU A 53 -32.08 -15.28 19.54
N GLU A 54 -32.84 -14.68 20.44
CA GLU A 54 -34.07 -13.95 20.25
C GLU A 54 -33.80 -12.75 19.32
N PHE A 55 -34.35 -12.80 18.12
CA PHE A 55 -34.26 -11.74 17.13
C PHE A 55 -35.17 -10.59 17.55
N ASP A 56 -34.59 -9.49 18.01
CA ASP A 56 -35.29 -8.27 18.43
C ASP A 56 -35.24 -7.22 17.28
N PRO A 57 -36.30 -7.08 16.45
CA PRO A 57 -36.31 -6.08 15.39
C PRO A 57 -36.61 -4.70 15.97
N SER A 58 -35.56 -3.94 16.24
CA SER A 58 -35.67 -2.52 16.54
C SER A 58 -36.14 -1.74 15.30
N THR A 59 -37.41 -1.36 15.32
CA THR A 59 -38.05 -0.40 14.42
C THR A 59 -37.51 1.01 14.62
N SER A 60 -36.86 1.56 13.61
CA SER A 60 -36.66 3.00 13.39
C SER A 60 -37.02 3.23 11.91
N ARG A 61 -38.14 3.84 11.47
CA ARG A 61 -38.82 5.09 11.83
C ARG A 61 -37.88 6.28 11.97
N SER A 62 -37.72 6.99 10.85
CA SER A 62 -37.83 8.44 10.64
C SER A 62 -37.77 8.63 9.12
N GLU A 63 -38.85 9.07 8.46
CA GLU A 63 -39.20 10.48 8.21
C GLU A 63 -38.04 11.28 7.57
N THR A 64 -38.19 12.21 6.64
CA THR A 64 -39.20 12.71 5.69
C THR A 64 -38.45 13.85 4.98
N ALA A 65 -38.67 14.01 3.68
CA ALA A 65 -38.52 15.20 2.81
C ALA A 65 -37.86 16.49 3.35
N GLU A 66 -37.04 17.14 2.49
CA GLU A 66 -37.18 18.54 1.99
C GLU A 66 -35.89 18.90 1.21
N THR A 67 -35.86 18.89 -0.12
CA THR A 67 -36.25 19.98 -1.05
C THR A 67 -35.98 21.39 -0.54
N GLY A 68 -34.89 22.01 -1.01
CA GLY A 68 -34.54 23.40 -0.68
C GLY A 68 -33.66 24.03 -1.75
N THR A 69 -34.29 24.47 -2.84
CA THR A 69 -33.75 25.37 -3.87
C THR A 69 -33.69 26.79 -3.34
N THR A 70 -32.53 27.46 -3.41
CA THR A 70 -32.46 28.94 -3.44
C THR A 70 -31.12 29.42 -4.03
N GLU A 71 -31.14 29.80 -5.30
CA GLU A 71 -30.44 30.99 -5.84
C GLU A 71 -31.34 32.23 -5.59
N PRO A 72 -30.98 33.45 -6.02
CA PRO A 72 -29.76 34.23 -5.79
C PRO A 72 -30.12 35.61 -5.16
N GLU A 73 -29.18 36.30 -4.51
CA GLU A 73 -29.36 37.75 -4.24
C GLU A 73 -28.20 38.60 -4.77
N SER A 74 -28.63 39.58 -5.56
CA SER A 74 -27.91 40.62 -6.27
C SER A 74 -28.31 41.95 -5.65
N GLY A 75 -27.34 42.82 -5.32
CA GLY A 75 -27.61 44.23 -5.01
C GLY A 75 -26.60 44.88 -4.06
N GLY A 76 -25.87 45.91 -4.56
CA GLY A 76 -24.91 46.76 -3.81
C GLY A 76 -25.55 47.73 -2.79
N PRO A 77 -24.98 48.93 -2.45
CA PRO A 77 -23.91 49.68 -3.11
C PRO A 77 -22.81 50.26 -2.17
N ALA A 78 -21.91 51.02 -2.81
CA ALA A 78 -20.74 51.78 -2.34
C ALA A 78 -20.80 52.50 -0.97
N THR A 79 -19.64 52.58 -0.32
CA THR A 79 -19.24 53.75 0.49
C THR A 79 -17.74 54.01 0.29
N ALA A 80 -17.40 55.28 0.06
CA ALA A 80 -16.09 55.77 -0.33
C ALA A 80 -15.31 56.39 0.85
N ALA A 81 -13.97 56.34 0.73
CA ALA A 81 -12.94 57.27 1.24
C ALA A 81 -12.75 57.36 2.78
N SER A 82 -11.56 57.50 3.37
CA SER A 82 -10.32 58.17 2.95
C SER A 82 -9.13 57.81 3.89
N PRO A 83 -7.88 58.32 3.68
CA PRO A 83 -6.62 57.59 3.86
C PRO A 83 -5.92 57.81 5.21
N THR A 84 -4.97 56.94 5.55
CA THR A 84 -3.85 57.31 6.42
C THR A 84 -2.56 56.70 5.87
N ALA A 85 -1.67 57.59 5.48
CA ALA A 85 -0.32 57.30 5.03
C ALA A 85 0.52 56.79 6.20
N GLY A 86 1.15 55.63 6.02
CA GLY A 86 2.15 55.07 6.91
C GLY A 86 3.21 54.38 6.07
N THR A 87 4.19 55.15 5.59
CA THR A 87 5.39 54.64 4.93
C THR A 87 6.28 53.97 5.96
N GLY A 88 6.25 52.64 6.02
CA GLY A 88 7.24 51.81 6.72
C GLY A 88 8.10 51.05 5.70
N PRO A 89 9.43 50.93 5.94
CA PRO A 89 10.32 50.27 4.99
C PRO A 89 10.03 48.78 4.89
N ALA A 90 9.99 48.32 3.64
CA ALA A 90 9.82 46.95 3.22
C ALA A 90 10.84 46.03 3.91
N THR A 91 10.34 45.19 4.82
CA THR A 91 11.01 43.93 5.14
C THR A 91 10.37 42.93 4.20
N GLY A 92 11.12 42.55 3.15
CA GLY A 92 10.71 41.53 2.20
C GLY A 92 10.69 40.17 2.88
N GLU A 93 9.60 39.90 3.60
CA GLU A 93 9.23 38.56 3.99
C GLU A 93 8.66 37.91 2.73
N THR A 94 9.47 37.10 2.07
CA THR A 94 9.00 36.13 1.09
C THR A 94 8.12 35.14 1.83
N ASP A 95 6.86 35.56 2.02
CA ASP A 95 5.73 34.73 2.39
C ASP A 95 5.64 33.65 1.32
N THR A 96 6.32 32.54 1.61
CA THR A 96 6.34 31.35 0.80
C THR A 96 5.02 30.69 1.10
N LYS A 97 3.95 31.31 0.58
CA LYS A 97 2.60 30.78 0.49
C LYS A 97 2.60 29.70 -0.59
N GLY A 98 3.50 28.73 -0.44
CA GLY A 98 3.41 27.43 -1.07
C GLY A 98 2.16 26.83 -0.50
N GLY A 99 1.13 26.70 -1.33
CA GLY A 99 -0.20 26.31 -0.92
C GLY A 99 -0.14 25.09 -0.01
N ASP A 100 -0.47 25.32 1.26
CA ASP A 100 -1.37 24.45 1.99
C ASP A 100 -2.57 24.22 1.08
N PHE A 101 -2.45 23.24 0.20
CA PHE A 101 -3.62 22.53 -0.28
C PHE A 101 -4.14 21.84 0.97
N ASP A 102 -4.98 22.56 1.72
CA ASP A 102 -5.93 22.01 2.67
C ASP A 102 -6.56 20.81 1.97
N ASP A 103 -6.04 19.60 2.20
CA ASP A 103 -6.52 18.34 1.65
C ASP A 103 -7.84 18.06 2.37
N PRO A 104 -8.99 18.54 1.86
CA PRO A 104 -10.24 18.51 2.63
C PRO A 104 -10.78 17.07 2.71
N ILE A 105 -10.17 16.15 1.96
CA ILE A 105 -10.43 14.73 1.94
C ILE A 105 -9.58 14.01 3.00
N GLY A 106 -8.43 14.58 3.38
CA GLY A 106 -7.51 13.99 4.37
C GLY A 106 -8.11 13.88 5.77
N ASP A 107 -8.96 14.84 6.18
CA ASP A 107 -9.57 14.85 7.51
C ASP A 107 -10.88 14.02 7.58
N LEU A 108 -11.42 13.62 6.44
CA LEU A 108 -12.64 12.78 6.34
C LEU A 108 -12.33 11.28 6.28
N LEU A 109 -11.06 10.91 6.14
CA LEU A 109 -10.62 9.51 6.18
C LEU A 109 -10.07 9.22 7.59
N PRO A 110 -10.59 8.22 8.31
CA PRO A 110 -10.04 7.82 9.60
C PRO A 110 -8.53 7.66 9.48
N ARG A 111 -7.75 8.34 10.34
CA ARG A 111 -6.28 8.24 10.37
C ARG A 111 -5.91 6.76 10.31
N ALA A 112 -5.32 6.35 9.20
CA ALA A 112 -5.01 4.96 8.95
C ALA A 112 -3.89 4.55 9.92
N SER A 113 -4.25 3.94 11.04
CA SER A 113 -3.27 3.34 11.94
C SER A 113 -2.42 2.34 11.16
N VAL A 114 -1.12 2.30 11.47
CA VAL A 114 -0.09 1.46 10.82
C VAL A 114 -0.47 -0.05 10.77
N ASP A 115 -1.39 -0.50 11.62
CA ASP A 115 -2.03 -1.84 11.61
C ASP A 115 -3.02 -2.09 10.45
N SER A 116 -2.96 -1.26 9.41
CA SER A 116 -3.78 -1.38 8.23
C SER A 116 -3.58 -2.74 7.55
N ARG A 117 -4.68 -3.47 7.35
CA ARG A 117 -4.75 -4.76 6.64
C ARG A 117 -4.57 -4.62 5.11
N TRP A 118 -4.28 -3.42 4.60
CA TRP A 118 -4.15 -3.17 3.16
C TRP A 118 -2.98 -3.92 2.52
N TRP A 119 -1.92 -4.21 3.28
CA TRP A 119 -0.78 -5.00 2.79
C TRP A 119 -1.16 -6.41 2.32
N TYR A 120 -2.26 -7.01 2.81
CA TYR A 120 -2.73 -8.32 2.34
C TYR A 120 -3.11 -8.31 0.86
N TRP A 121 -3.66 -7.20 0.36
CA TRP A 121 -3.97 -7.05 -1.06
C TRP A 121 -2.71 -7.01 -1.92
N ILE A 122 -1.62 -6.46 -1.39
CA ILE A 122 -0.30 -6.43 -2.04
C ILE A 122 0.29 -7.84 -2.05
N ALA A 123 0.23 -8.55 -0.92
CA ALA A 123 0.70 -9.94 -0.80
C ALA A 123 -0.13 -10.93 -1.63
N ALA A 124 -1.40 -10.61 -1.92
CA ALA A 124 -2.26 -11.43 -2.76
C ALA A 124 -1.75 -11.52 -4.21
N ILE A 125 -0.98 -10.55 -4.72
CA ILE A 125 -0.46 -10.55 -6.10
C ILE A 125 0.52 -11.70 -6.36
N PRO A 126 1.66 -11.83 -5.65
CA PRO A 126 2.57 -12.95 -5.86
C PRO A 126 1.89 -14.29 -5.55
N LEU A 127 1.00 -14.35 -4.55
CA LEU A 127 0.23 -15.54 -4.23
C LEU A 127 -0.70 -15.96 -5.38
N TYR A 128 -1.45 -15.02 -5.94
CA TYR A 128 -2.34 -15.25 -7.08
C TYR A 128 -1.57 -15.77 -8.29
N VAL A 129 -0.40 -15.19 -8.59
CA VAL A 129 0.42 -15.68 -9.70
C VAL A 129 0.98 -17.07 -9.42
N ALA A 130 1.44 -17.35 -8.20
CA ALA A 130 1.93 -18.67 -7.83
C ALA A 130 0.82 -19.74 -7.94
N LEU A 131 -0.37 -19.46 -7.40
CA LEU A 131 -1.53 -20.36 -7.47
C LEU A 131 -2.06 -20.51 -8.90
N GLY A 132 -2.14 -19.42 -9.66
CA GLY A 132 -2.54 -19.43 -11.06
C GLY A 132 -1.56 -20.22 -11.93
N GLY A 133 -0.25 -20.06 -11.70
CA GLY A 133 0.79 -20.84 -12.35
C GLY A 133 0.70 -22.33 -12.03
N LEU A 134 0.54 -22.69 -10.75
CA LEU A 134 0.31 -24.07 -10.33
C LEU A 134 -0.93 -24.65 -11.00
N LEU A 135 -2.04 -23.92 -10.97
CA LEU A 135 -3.30 -24.32 -11.60
C LEU A 135 -3.15 -24.50 -13.11
N ALA A 136 -2.40 -23.63 -13.79
CA ALA A 136 -2.12 -23.75 -15.22
C ALA A 136 -1.31 -25.02 -15.53
N VAL A 137 -0.30 -25.35 -14.72
CA VAL A 137 0.46 -26.61 -14.87
C VAL A 137 -0.44 -27.83 -14.69
N LEU A 138 -1.28 -27.83 -13.65
CA LEU A 138 -2.25 -28.91 -13.42
C LEU A 138 -3.27 -29.01 -14.55
N PHE A 139 -3.75 -27.87 -15.05
CA PHE A 139 -4.68 -27.81 -16.16
C PHE A 139 -4.08 -28.39 -17.44
N ILE A 140 -2.82 -28.07 -17.76
CA ILE A 140 -2.12 -28.64 -18.92
C ILE A 140 -2.00 -30.16 -18.78
N GLY A 141 -1.61 -30.65 -17.60
CA GLY A 141 -1.52 -32.09 -17.33
C GLY A 141 -2.89 -32.79 -17.49
N ALA A 142 -3.93 -32.20 -16.92
CA ALA A 142 -5.30 -32.69 -17.03
C ALA A 142 -5.79 -32.66 -18.49
N PHE A 143 -5.52 -31.58 -19.23
CA PHE A 143 -5.87 -31.43 -20.64
C PHE A 143 -5.20 -32.50 -21.50
N LEU A 144 -3.89 -32.72 -21.33
CA LEU A 144 -3.18 -33.77 -22.06
C LEU A 144 -3.77 -35.15 -21.76
N PHE A 145 -4.05 -35.45 -20.49
CA PHE A 145 -4.68 -36.71 -20.10
C PHE A 145 -6.08 -36.88 -20.69
N ASP A 146 -6.93 -35.85 -20.56
CA ASP A 146 -8.31 -35.83 -21.05
C ASP A 146 -8.38 -35.86 -22.59
N LEU A 147 -7.37 -35.32 -23.27
CA LEU A 147 -7.26 -35.37 -24.74
C LEU A 147 -7.18 -36.81 -25.24
N PHE A 148 -6.47 -37.71 -24.54
CA PHE A 148 -6.38 -39.12 -24.92
C PHE A 148 -7.61 -39.95 -24.49
N LEU A 149 -8.36 -39.50 -23.46
CA LEU A 149 -9.50 -40.25 -22.91
C LEU A 149 -10.84 -39.85 -23.53
N THR A 150 -11.14 -38.55 -23.54
CA THR A 150 -12.44 -38.00 -23.97
C THR A 150 -12.32 -37.04 -25.15
N GLY A 151 -11.11 -36.86 -25.68
CA GLY A 151 -10.84 -35.87 -26.73
C GLY A 151 -10.78 -34.43 -26.20
N GLY A 152 -10.63 -34.24 -24.88
CA GLY A 152 -10.51 -32.92 -24.25
C GLY A 152 -11.83 -32.27 -23.86
N ILE A 153 -12.96 -32.98 -23.95
CA ILE A 153 -14.29 -32.40 -23.70
C ILE A 153 -14.41 -31.94 -22.24
N VAL A 154 -14.00 -32.77 -21.28
CA VAL A 154 -14.15 -32.48 -19.85
C VAL A 154 -13.34 -31.23 -19.46
N THR A 155 -12.10 -31.16 -19.94
CA THR A 155 -11.17 -30.06 -19.62
C THR A 155 -11.57 -28.76 -20.29
N ILE A 156 -12.12 -28.79 -21.51
CA ILE A 156 -12.70 -27.60 -22.15
C ILE A 156 -13.88 -27.07 -21.34
N PHE A 157 -14.85 -27.93 -20.95
CA PHE A 157 -15.97 -27.50 -20.12
C PHE A 157 -15.52 -26.99 -18.75
N GLY A 158 -14.54 -27.65 -18.13
CA GLY A 158 -13.92 -27.18 -16.89
C GLY A 158 -13.30 -25.78 -17.05
N ALA A 159 -12.61 -25.52 -18.17
CA ALA A 159 -12.02 -24.23 -18.45
C ALA A 159 -13.07 -23.11 -18.53
N PHE A 160 -14.26 -23.37 -19.08
CA PHE A 160 -15.36 -22.39 -19.11
C PHE A 160 -15.86 -21.96 -17.73
N VAL A 161 -15.59 -22.73 -16.68
CA VAL A 161 -15.93 -22.38 -15.30
C VAL A 161 -14.73 -21.76 -14.58
N VAL A 162 -13.56 -22.40 -14.67
CA VAL A 162 -12.37 -22.01 -13.93
C VAL A 162 -11.76 -20.72 -14.46
N VAL A 163 -11.66 -20.55 -15.78
CA VAL A 163 -11.03 -19.38 -16.39
C VAL A 163 -11.76 -18.08 -16.03
N PRO A 164 -13.11 -17.99 -16.10
CA PRO A 164 -13.81 -16.79 -15.68
C PRO A 164 -13.65 -16.46 -14.19
N ILE A 165 -13.62 -17.47 -13.31
CA ILE A 165 -13.44 -17.26 -11.86
C ILE A 165 -12.04 -16.71 -11.57
N VAL A 166 -11.01 -17.35 -12.11
CA VAL A 166 -9.61 -16.90 -11.96
C VAL A 166 -9.44 -15.52 -12.59
N GLY A 167 -9.99 -15.31 -13.79
CA GLY A 167 -9.94 -14.02 -14.49
C GLY A 167 -10.64 -12.90 -13.72
N LEU A 168 -11.81 -13.17 -13.12
CA LEU A 168 -12.51 -12.20 -12.28
C LEU A 168 -11.72 -11.86 -11.01
N LEU A 169 -11.11 -12.87 -10.37
CA LEU A 169 -10.23 -12.64 -9.23
C LEU A 169 -9.02 -11.78 -9.63
N GLY A 170 -8.39 -12.09 -10.77
CA GLY A 170 -7.30 -11.29 -11.33
C GLY A 170 -7.71 -9.85 -11.66
N LEU A 171 -8.94 -9.65 -12.14
CA LEU A 171 -9.50 -8.33 -12.41
C LEU A 171 -9.67 -7.52 -11.11
N VAL A 172 -10.24 -8.14 -10.06
CA VAL A 172 -10.37 -7.51 -8.74
C VAL A 172 -8.99 -7.11 -8.21
N LEU A 173 -8.01 -8.01 -8.32
CA LEU A 173 -6.64 -7.76 -7.87
C LEU A 173 -5.95 -6.65 -8.67
N SER A 174 -6.17 -6.53 -9.98
CA SER A 174 -5.54 -5.46 -10.78
C SER A 174 -6.09 -4.08 -10.45
N VAL A 175 -7.36 -3.98 -10.02
CA VAL A 175 -7.90 -2.72 -9.49
C VAL A 175 -7.42 -2.49 -8.05
N MET A 176 -7.42 -3.53 -7.22
CA MET A 176 -7.13 -3.39 -5.80
C MET A 176 -5.67 -3.18 -5.46
N TYR A 177 -4.75 -3.74 -6.25
CA TYR A 177 -3.32 -3.62 -6.05
C TYR A 177 -2.81 -2.16 -6.04
N PRO A 178 -3.09 -1.31 -7.04
CA PRO A 178 -2.65 0.09 -7.01
C PRO A 178 -3.31 0.89 -5.89
N ILE A 179 -4.59 0.64 -5.60
CA ILE A 179 -5.31 1.31 -4.50
C ILE A 179 -4.70 0.92 -3.15
N ALA A 180 -4.50 -0.37 -2.90
CA ALA A 180 -3.90 -0.86 -1.66
C ALA A 180 -2.47 -0.35 -1.47
N THR A 181 -1.68 -0.31 -2.54
CA THR A 181 -0.30 0.22 -2.51
C THR A 181 -0.28 1.71 -2.15
N TYR A 182 -1.19 2.51 -2.73
CA TYR A 182 -1.31 3.94 -2.37
C TYR A 182 -1.72 4.13 -0.91
N VAL A 183 -2.77 3.43 -0.45
CA VAL A 183 -3.28 3.59 0.92
C VAL A 183 -2.27 3.12 1.96
N ASP A 184 -1.61 1.98 1.74
CA ASP A 184 -0.57 1.48 2.66
C ASP A 184 0.65 2.40 2.66
N ALA A 185 1.09 2.92 1.50
CA ALA A 185 2.20 3.87 1.43
C ALA A 185 1.87 5.19 2.15
N ARG A 186 0.65 5.71 2.02
CA ARG A 186 0.20 6.90 2.77
C ARG A 186 0.25 6.66 4.27
N ALA A 187 -0.28 5.54 4.75
CA ALA A 187 -0.26 5.19 6.17
C ALA A 187 1.17 5.09 6.73
N ILE A 188 2.11 4.53 5.95
CA ILE A 188 3.53 4.46 6.34
C ILE A 188 4.18 5.85 6.32
N ALA A 189 3.90 6.66 5.30
CA ALA A 189 4.47 8.01 5.17
C ALA A 189 4.04 8.95 6.30
N GLU A 190 2.83 8.76 6.83
CA GLU A 190 2.29 9.50 7.98
C GLU A 190 2.76 8.96 9.33
N SER A 191 3.49 7.84 9.35
CA SER A 191 4.01 7.21 10.57
C SER A 191 5.47 7.59 10.85
N ASP A 192 5.91 7.39 12.10
CA ASP A 192 7.31 7.60 12.53
C ASP A 192 8.26 6.46 12.04
N ALA A 193 7.90 5.75 10.97
CA ALA A 193 8.71 4.68 10.41
C ALA A 193 9.99 5.23 9.76
N SER A 194 11.05 4.41 9.76
CA SER A 194 12.35 4.77 9.15
C SER A 194 12.30 4.96 7.62
N TRP A 195 11.21 4.55 6.98
CA TRP A 195 10.99 4.67 5.54
C TRP A 195 9.71 5.46 5.29
N SER A 196 9.81 6.57 4.56
CA SER A 196 8.67 7.40 4.15
C SER A 196 8.47 7.28 2.63
N PRO A 197 7.61 6.37 2.15
CA PRO A 197 7.32 6.23 0.72
C PRO A 197 6.44 7.37 0.22
N ASP A 198 6.72 7.91 -0.97
CA ASP A 198 5.77 8.79 -1.67
C ASP A 198 4.56 7.96 -2.16
N PRO A 199 3.34 8.18 -1.63
CA PRO A 199 2.19 7.35 -1.96
C PRO A 199 1.80 7.41 -3.44
N LEU A 200 1.95 8.57 -4.08
CA LEU A 200 1.59 8.75 -5.49
C LEU A 200 2.55 7.99 -6.39
N VAL A 201 3.86 8.04 -6.10
CA VAL A 201 4.87 7.31 -6.88
C VAL A 201 4.62 5.81 -6.79
N TRP A 202 4.37 5.28 -5.60
CA TRP A 202 4.16 3.84 -5.42
C TRP A 202 2.82 3.35 -5.98
N GLY A 203 1.73 4.08 -5.78
CA GLY A 203 0.43 3.75 -6.36
C GLY A 203 0.45 3.80 -7.90
N LEU A 204 1.09 4.82 -8.49
CA LEU A 204 1.24 4.93 -9.94
C LEU A 204 2.19 3.88 -10.50
N ALA A 205 3.28 3.54 -9.79
CA ALA A 205 4.17 2.45 -10.19
C ALA A 205 3.41 1.12 -10.23
N ALA A 206 2.60 0.82 -9.20
CA ALA A 206 1.75 -0.37 -9.17
C ALA A 206 0.78 -0.39 -10.37
N LEU A 207 0.08 0.71 -10.64
CA LEU A 207 -0.81 0.82 -11.80
C LEU A 207 -0.05 0.66 -13.12
N ALA A 208 1.13 1.27 -13.26
CA ALA A 208 1.95 1.16 -14.46
C ALA A 208 2.43 -0.28 -14.68
N THR A 209 2.80 -1.01 -13.62
CA THR A 209 3.18 -2.42 -13.75
C THR A 209 2.00 -3.29 -14.22
N GLU A 210 0.79 -3.02 -13.74
CA GLU A 210 -0.41 -3.71 -14.21
C GLU A 210 -0.68 -3.49 -15.70
N VAL A 211 -0.71 -2.22 -16.12
CA VAL A 211 -1.09 -1.85 -17.49
C VAL A 211 0.01 -2.16 -18.51
N LEU A 212 1.28 -1.95 -18.17
CA LEU A 212 2.38 -2.01 -19.14
C LEU A 212 3.05 -3.38 -19.23
N SER A 213 2.98 -4.20 -18.16
CA SER A 213 3.72 -5.46 -18.09
C SER A 213 2.86 -6.72 -18.04
N ALA A 214 1.53 -6.56 -18.18
CA ALA A 214 0.57 -7.64 -18.03
C ALA A 214 0.86 -8.48 -16.77
N PHE A 215 0.93 -7.80 -15.61
CA PHE A 215 1.22 -8.34 -14.28
C PHE A 215 2.66 -8.81 -13.98
N THR A 216 3.54 -8.95 -14.98
CA THR A 216 4.86 -9.56 -14.75
C THR A 216 5.71 -8.74 -13.78
N LEU A 217 5.78 -7.42 -13.98
CA LEU A 217 6.52 -6.52 -13.09
C LEU A 217 5.76 -6.25 -11.79
N SER A 218 4.44 -6.46 -11.74
CA SER A 218 3.65 -6.30 -10.52
C SER A 218 4.15 -7.24 -9.42
N ILE A 219 4.58 -8.46 -9.78
CA ILE A 219 5.14 -9.43 -8.84
C ILE A 219 6.40 -8.88 -8.19
N VAL A 220 7.34 -8.39 -9.02
CA VAL A 220 8.62 -7.87 -8.56
C VAL A 220 8.42 -6.64 -7.68
N LEU A 221 7.55 -5.72 -8.11
CA LEU A 221 7.24 -4.51 -7.37
C LEU A 221 6.55 -4.81 -6.04
N ALA A 222 5.56 -5.73 -6.02
CA ALA A 222 4.87 -6.13 -4.80
C ALA A 222 5.82 -6.78 -3.78
N LEU A 223 6.68 -7.70 -4.22
CA LEU A 223 7.68 -8.33 -3.36
C LEU A 223 8.70 -7.30 -2.83
N TYR A 224 9.18 -6.41 -3.69
CA TYR A 224 10.12 -5.36 -3.28
C TYR A 224 9.49 -4.39 -2.28
N TYR A 225 8.23 -3.98 -2.51
CA TYR A 225 7.47 -3.15 -1.59
C TYR A 225 7.30 -3.82 -0.22
N LEU A 226 6.86 -5.08 -0.20
CA LEU A 226 6.67 -5.84 1.03
C LEU A 226 7.98 -6.02 1.81
N TYR A 227 9.09 -6.27 1.11
CA TYR A 227 10.41 -6.30 1.73
C TYR A 227 10.77 -4.96 2.40
N LYS A 228 10.59 -3.84 1.68
CA LYS A 228 10.87 -2.50 2.23
C LYS A 228 9.99 -2.19 3.44
N ARG A 229 8.69 -2.50 3.36
CA ARG A 229 7.74 -2.36 4.46
C ARG A 229 8.16 -3.20 5.67
N HIS A 230 8.54 -4.46 5.43
CA HIS A 230 8.96 -5.37 6.48
C HIS A 230 10.19 -4.87 7.24
N VAL A 231 11.18 -4.32 6.54
CA VAL A 231 12.37 -3.74 7.16
C VAL A 231 12.04 -2.48 7.97
N ALA A 232 11.10 -1.66 7.49
CA ALA A 232 10.79 -0.37 8.10
C ALA A 232 9.85 -0.46 9.32
N VAL A 233 8.88 -1.38 9.28
CA VAL A 233 7.77 -1.45 10.24
C VAL A 233 7.74 -2.81 10.97
N GLY A 234 8.53 -3.79 10.54
CA GLY A 234 8.56 -5.15 11.12
C GLY A 234 7.70 -6.15 10.36
N THR A 235 7.56 -7.36 10.90
CA THR A 235 6.60 -8.34 10.36
C THR A 235 5.19 -7.81 10.56
N PRO A 236 4.33 -7.83 9.53
CA PRO A 236 2.90 -7.71 9.77
C PRO A 236 2.36 -8.89 10.59
#